data_AF-A0A2R6LTG9-F1
#
_entry.id   AF-A0A2R6LTG9-F1
#
_cell.length_a   1.000
_cell.length_b   1.000
_cell.length_c   1.000
_cell.angle_alpha   90.00
_cell.angle_beta   90.00
_cell.angle_gamma   90.00
#
_symmetry.space_group_name_H-M   'P 1'
#
loop_
_entity.id
_entity.type
_entity.pdbx_description
1 polymer ?
#
loop_
_entity_poly.entity_id
_entity_poly.type
_entity_poly.pdbx_seq_one_letter_code
_entity_poly.pdbx_strand_id
1 'polypeptide(L)'
;MRVRFDCDTCIGMYRCVAEWNAFEKDTDDGKAGLAESEAVEPDLFERAVPADIELDATFAARVCPVDAIEGYDDGEQLVRPDGTTTASLIRFTAQPKTPTARLNTHMNP
;
A
#
# COMPACT_ATOMS: atom_id res chain seq x y z
N MET A 1 -11.72 -6.00 9.53
CA MET A 1 -10.54 -5.31 8.97
C MET A 1 -10.48 -3.81 9.30
N ARG A 2 -9.27 -3.26 9.43
CA ARG A 2 -8.93 -1.84 9.55
C ARG A 2 -7.81 -1.51 8.56
N VAL A 3 -7.88 -0.37 7.90
CA VAL A 3 -6.82 0.15 7.02
C VAL A 3 -6.13 1.32 7.68
N ARG A 4 -4.82 1.38 7.56
CA ARG A 4 -3.99 2.52 7.94
C ARG A 4 -3.29 3.07 6.70
N PHE A 5 -3.27 4.38 6.56
CA PHE A 5 -2.70 5.10 5.43
C PHE A 5 -1.70 6.14 5.91
N ASP A 6 -0.48 6.06 5.39
CA ASP A 6 0.63 6.97 5.67
C ASP A 6 0.80 7.95 4.50
N CYS A 7 0.45 9.22 4.74
CA CYS A 7 0.53 10.28 3.76
C CYS A 7 1.98 10.75 3.50
N ASP A 8 2.88 10.59 4.49
CA ASP A 8 4.30 10.92 4.34
C ASP A 8 4.95 9.94 3.33
N THR A 9 4.65 8.65 3.47
CA THR A 9 5.13 7.60 2.56
C THR A 9 4.47 7.66 1.17
N CYS A 10 3.23 8.15 1.08
CA CYS A 10 2.49 8.23 -0.19
C CYS A 10 3.23 9.08 -1.23
N ILE A 11 3.27 8.64 -2.49
CA ILE A 11 3.93 9.36 -3.59
C ILE A 11 2.97 9.86 -4.69
N GLY A 12 1.66 9.79 -4.47
CA GLY A 12 0.69 10.31 -5.43
C GLY A 12 0.60 9.53 -6.74
N MET A 13 0.81 8.21 -6.72
CA MET A 13 0.64 7.39 -7.94
C MET A 13 -0.82 7.01 -8.20
N TYR A 14 -1.70 7.20 -7.21
CA TYR A 14 -3.16 7.03 -7.29
C TYR A 14 -3.66 5.66 -7.74
N ARG A 15 -2.84 4.60 -7.64
CA ARG A 15 -3.32 3.24 -7.93
C ARG A 15 -4.41 2.80 -6.97
N CYS A 16 -4.29 3.19 -5.69
CA CYS A 16 -5.31 2.93 -4.67
C CYS A 16 -6.69 3.52 -5.00
N VAL A 17 -6.73 4.70 -5.62
CA VAL A 17 -7.98 5.37 -6.05
C VAL A 17 -8.73 4.56 -7.10
N ALA A 18 -8.02 3.80 -7.94
CA ALA A 18 -8.64 2.95 -8.97
C ALA A 18 -9.22 1.66 -8.39
N GLU A 19 -8.66 1.17 -7.28
CA GLU A 19 -9.08 -0.09 -6.67
C GLU A 19 -10.18 0.11 -5.63
N TRP A 20 -10.17 1.24 -4.90
CA TRP A 20 -11.12 1.46 -3.82
C TRP A 20 -11.57 2.92 -3.72
N ASN A 21 -12.89 3.13 -3.83
CA ASN A 21 -13.51 4.46 -3.86
C ASN A 21 -13.39 5.27 -2.57
N ALA A 22 -12.93 4.67 -1.46
CA ALA A 22 -12.62 5.43 -0.24
C ALA A 22 -11.33 6.25 -0.38
N PHE A 23 -10.46 5.90 -1.34
CA PHE A 23 -9.32 6.74 -1.69
C PHE A 23 -9.72 7.79 -2.72
N GLU A 24 -9.45 9.04 -2.40
CA GLU A 24 -9.69 10.18 -3.26
C GLU A 24 -8.37 10.76 -3.75
N LYS A 25 -8.39 11.32 -4.96
CA LYS A 25 -7.23 11.98 -5.55
C LYS A 25 -7.17 13.43 -5.07
N ASP A 26 -6.19 13.76 -4.22
CA ASP A 26 -5.89 15.14 -3.87
C ASP A 26 -4.81 15.69 -4.82
N THR A 27 -5.22 16.55 -5.74
CA THR A 27 -4.29 17.18 -6.70
C THR A 27 -3.55 18.37 -6.12
N ASP A 28 -4.00 18.91 -4.99
CA ASP A 28 -3.41 20.09 -4.37
C ASP A 28 -2.18 19.68 -3.55
N ASP A 29 -2.28 18.58 -2.81
CA ASP A 29 -1.14 17.99 -2.09
C ASP A 29 -0.35 16.99 -2.95
N GLY A 30 -0.95 16.55 -4.07
CA GLY A 30 -0.34 15.54 -4.93
C GLY A 30 -0.29 14.16 -4.29
N LYS A 31 -1.17 13.90 -3.30
CA LYS A 31 -1.27 12.65 -2.54
C LYS A 31 -2.69 12.08 -2.62
N ALA A 32 -2.85 10.82 -2.23
CA ALA A 32 -4.20 10.26 -2.05
C ALA A 32 -4.74 10.68 -0.67
N GLY A 33 -6.05 10.89 -0.56
CA GLY A 33 -6.76 11.06 0.70
C GLY A 33 -7.60 9.84 1.03
N LEU A 34 -7.67 9.43 2.30
CA LEU A 34 -8.54 8.35 2.75
C LEU A 34 -9.81 8.93 3.38
N ALA A 35 -10.95 8.82 2.70
CA ALA A 35 -12.23 9.33 3.18
C ALA A 35 -12.70 8.59 4.43
N GLU A 36 -13.47 9.28 5.29
CA GLU A 36 -14.01 8.77 6.56
C GLU A 36 -12.96 8.01 7.42
N SER A 37 -11.74 8.56 7.45
CA SER A 37 -10.66 8.12 8.30
C SER A 37 -10.45 9.06 9.47
N GLU A 38 -9.79 8.56 10.51
CA GLU A 38 -9.38 9.32 11.68
C GLU A 38 -7.85 9.42 11.72
N ALA A 39 -7.32 10.62 11.97
CA ALA A 39 -5.89 10.81 12.17
C ALA A 39 -5.48 10.24 13.53
N VAL A 40 -4.59 9.26 13.53
CA VAL A 40 -4.08 8.62 14.75
C VAL A 40 -2.70 9.15 15.14
N GLU A 41 -1.93 9.58 14.15
CA GLU A 41 -0.63 10.27 14.28
C GLU A 41 -0.53 11.33 13.16
N PRO A 42 0.44 12.26 13.21
CA PRO A 42 0.70 13.16 12.09
C PRO A 42 0.89 12.36 10.81
N ASP A 43 0.16 12.74 9.76
CA ASP A 43 0.19 12.11 8.44
C ASP A 43 -0.25 10.62 8.41
N LEU A 44 -0.78 10.09 9.52
CA LEU A 44 -1.23 8.70 9.64
C LEU A 44 -2.73 8.62 9.93
N PHE A 45 -3.45 7.98 9.03
CA PHE A 45 -4.92 7.92 9.04
C PHE A 45 -5.41 6.48 9.12
N GLU A 46 -6.44 6.23 9.91
CA GLU A 46 -7.04 4.91 10.05
C GLU A 46 -8.53 4.91 9.72
N ARG A 47 -8.98 3.84 9.06
CA ARG A 47 -10.39 3.63 8.71
C ARG A 47 -10.80 2.19 8.99
N ALA A 48 -11.94 2.02 9.67
CA ALA A 48 -12.60 0.72 9.77
C ALA A 48 -13.18 0.30 8.42
N VAL A 49 -12.94 -0.95 8.02
CA VAL A 49 -13.41 -1.49 6.74
C VAL A 49 -14.42 -2.60 7.01
N PRO A 50 -15.69 -2.43 6.58
CA PRO A 50 -16.69 -3.47 6.68
C PRO A 50 -16.40 -4.61 5.68
N ALA A 51 -16.87 -5.82 6.01
CA ALA A 51 -16.49 -7.06 5.33
C ALA A 51 -16.90 -7.11 3.84
N ASP A 52 -17.92 -6.36 3.44
CA ASP A 52 -18.42 -6.29 2.07
C ASP A 52 -17.48 -5.55 1.10
N ILE A 53 -16.55 -4.73 1.63
CA ILE A 53 -15.55 -3.97 0.85
C ILE A 53 -14.11 -4.27 1.25
N GLU A 54 -13.90 -5.31 2.06
CA GLU A 54 -12.58 -5.74 2.55
C GLU A 54 -11.61 -6.08 1.43
N LEU A 55 -12.12 -6.70 0.36
CA LEU A 55 -11.32 -7.12 -0.79
C LEU A 55 -10.77 -5.90 -1.55
N ASP A 56 -11.59 -4.88 -1.79
CA ASP A 56 -11.18 -3.65 -2.48
C ASP A 56 -10.11 -2.90 -1.68
N ALA A 57 -10.31 -2.79 -0.35
CA ALA A 57 -9.33 -2.22 0.56
C ALA A 57 -7.99 -2.98 0.53
N THR A 58 -8.04 -4.31 0.49
CA THR A 58 -6.85 -5.17 0.38
C THR A 58 -6.13 -4.98 -0.96
N PHE A 59 -6.86 -4.88 -2.07
CA PHE A 59 -6.27 -4.62 -3.38
C PHE A 59 -5.65 -3.22 -3.47
N ALA A 60 -6.33 -2.19 -2.94
CA ALA A 60 -5.80 -0.83 -2.86
C ALA A 60 -4.45 -0.80 -2.12
N ALA A 61 -4.32 -1.55 -1.02
CA ALA A 61 -3.06 -1.69 -0.31
C ALA A 61 -1.98 -2.38 -1.16
N ARG A 62 -2.32 -3.50 -1.80
CA ARG A 62 -1.39 -4.32 -2.60
C ARG A 62 -0.84 -3.61 -3.84
N VAL A 63 -1.61 -2.72 -4.46
CA VAL A 63 -1.17 -1.99 -5.66
C VAL A 63 -0.28 -0.79 -5.35
N CYS A 64 -0.16 -0.42 -4.07
CA CYS A 64 0.66 0.70 -3.63
C CYS A 64 2.15 0.39 -3.88
N PRO A 65 2.86 1.23 -4.65
CA PRO A 65 4.26 0.96 -5.03
C PRO A 65 5.28 1.18 -3.90
N VAL A 66 4.86 1.88 -2.85
CA VAL A 66 5.69 2.34 -1.73
C VAL A 66 5.12 1.87 -0.40
N ASP A 67 4.14 0.99 -0.46
CA ASP A 67 3.49 0.36 0.69
C ASP A 67 2.96 1.35 1.76
N ALA A 68 2.48 2.52 1.33
CA ALA A 68 1.87 3.54 2.19
C ALA A 68 0.53 3.12 2.85
N ILE A 69 0.03 1.91 2.57
CA ILE A 69 -1.29 1.44 3.01
C ILE A 69 -1.11 0.08 3.67
N GLU A 70 -1.54 -0.02 4.92
CA GLU A 70 -1.50 -1.25 5.71
C GLU A 70 -2.91 -1.75 5.99
N GLY A 71 -3.10 -3.06 5.98
CA GLY A 71 -4.35 -3.72 6.31
C GLY A 71 -4.20 -4.58 7.56
N TYR A 72 -5.14 -4.47 8.48
CA TYR A 72 -5.19 -5.23 9.73
C TYR A 72 -6.52 -5.96 9.88
N ASP A 73 -6.51 -7.17 10.40
CA ASP A 73 -7.73 -7.87 10.81
C ASP A 73 -7.55 -8.45 12.22
N ASP A 74 -8.45 -8.10 13.13
CA ASP A 74 -8.34 -8.42 14.57
C ASP A 74 -6.96 -8.17 15.20
N GLY A 75 -6.25 -7.15 14.72
CA GLY A 75 -4.91 -6.77 15.18
C GLY A 75 -3.76 -7.53 14.48
N GLU A 76 -4.04 -8.49 13.62
CA GLU A 76 -3.06 -9.15 12.74
C GLU A 76 -2.84 -8.33 11.46
N GLN A 77 -1.59 -8.03 11.12
CA GLN A 77 -1.27 -7.30 9.88
C GLN A 77 -1.40 -8.22 8.65
N LEU A 78 -2.42 -7.99 7.83
CA LEU A 78 -2.70 -8.74 6.61
C LEU A 78 -1.86 -8.27 5.42
N VAL A 79 -1.59 -6.97 5.29
CA VAL A 79 -0.75 -6.41 4.21
C VAL A 79 0.39 -5.61 4.83
N ARG A 80 1.63 -6.03 4.53
CA ARG A 80 2.85 -5.45 5.10
C ARG A 80 3.52 -4.41 4.19
N PRO A 81 4.35 -3.52 4.75
CA PRO A 81 5.13 -2.51 4.04
C PRO A 81 6.18 -3.05 3.04
N ASP A 82 6.25 -4.36 2.82
CA ASP A 82 7.13 -5.00 1.83
C ASP A 82 6.36 -5.73 0.71
N GLY A 83 5.01 -5.65 0.73
CA GLY A 83 4.09 -6.34 -0.15
C GLY A 83 3.77 -7.79 0.27
N THR A 84 4.24 -8.27 1.43
CA THR A 84 4.02 -9.66 1.87
C THR A 84 2.76 -9.78 2.75
N THR A 85 1.82 -10.66 2.38
CA THR A 85 0.60 -10.91 3.18
C THR A 85 0.84 -12.01 4.23
N THR A 86 0.39 -11.81 5.47
CA THR A 86 0.60 -12.77 6.58
C THR A 86 -0.28 -14.02 6.47
N ALA A 87 -1.33 -13.99 5.63
CA ALA A 87 -2.16 -15.15 5.33
C ALA A 87 -1.41 -16.21 4.49
N SER A 88 -0.58 -17.00 5.18
CA SER A 88 -0.01 -18.29 4.74
C SER A 88 1.26 -18.17 3.87
N LEU A 89 2.43 -18.74 4.19
CA LEU A 89 2.67 -20.19 4.29
C LEU A 89 1.98 -21.05 3.21
N ILE A 90 1.41 -20.44 2.16
CA ILE A 90 1.12 -21.11 0.89
C ILE A 90 2.44 -21.12 0.12
N ARG A 91 2.95 -22.34 -0.09
CA ARG A 91 4.13 -22.67 -0.91
C ARG A 91 4.17 -21.89 -2.22
N PHE A 92 4.79 -20.72 -2.22
CA PHE A 92 5.25 -20.07 -3.43
C PHE A 92 6.57 -19.42 -3.11
N THR A 93 7.59 -19.89 -3.81
CA THR A 93 8.96 -19.41 -3.74
C THR A 93 8.98 -17.89 -3.75
N ALA A 94 9.41 -17.30 -2.64
CA ALA A 94 9.84 -15.92 -2.60
C ALA A 94 10.83 -15.72 -3.74
N GLN A 95 10.42 -14.97 -4.76
CA GLN A 95 11.36 -14.49 -5.75
C GLN A 95 11.98 -13.23 -5.13
N PRO A 96 13.26 -13.26 -4.75
CA PRO A 96 13.89 -12.05 -4.24
C PRO A 96 13.82 -10.99 -5.34
N LYS A 97 13.33 -9.81 -4.99
CA LYS A 97 13.46 -8.59 -5.80
C LYS A 97 14.95 -8.32 -5.98
N THR A 98 15.52 -8.85 -7.08
CA THR A 98 16.93 -8.72 -7.42
C THR A 98 17.27 -7.24 -7.53
N PRO A 99 18.31 -6.73 -6.83
CA PRO A 99 18.79 -5.39 -7.10
C PRO A 99 19.29 -5.35 -8.54
N THR A 100 18.76 -4.43 -9.35
CA THR A 100 19.22 -4.19 -10.72
C THR A 100 20.72 -3.88 -10.69
N ALA A 101 21.52 -4.86 -11.09
CA ALA A 101 22.95 -4.67 -11.31
C ALA A 101 23.14 -3.60 -12.40
N ARG A 102 23.85 -2.52 -12.07
CA ARG A 102 24.33 -1.57 -13.08
C ARG A 102 25.30 -2.31 -14.00
N LEU A 103 24.88 -2.54 -15.24
CA LEU A 103 25.79 -2.84 -16.34
C LEU A 103 26.57 -1.56 -16.65
N ASN A 104 27.77 -1.43 -16.11
CA ASN A 104 28.76 -0.50 -16.66
C ASN A 104 29.21 -1.05 -18.01
N THR A 105 28.60 -0.57 -19.09
CA THR A 105 29.14 -0.72 -20.43
C THR A 105 30.39 0.14 -20.55
N HIS A 106 31.57 -0.47 -20.38
CA HIS A 106 32.78 0.05 -21.00
C HIS A 106 32.70 -0.19 -22.51
N MET A 107 32.48 0.88 -23.26
CA MET A 107 32.84 1.01 -24.69
C MET A 107 33.76 2.25 -24.77
N ASN A 108 35.08 2.02 -24.87
CA ASN A 108 35.90 2.13 -26.08
C ASN A 108 36.45 3.57 -26.28
N PRO A 109 37.43 3.85 -27.17
CA PRO A 109 37.87 3.13 -28.38
C PRO A 109 39.08 2.19 -28.24
#